data_AF-A0AAF0XCS4-F1
#
_entry.id   AF-A0AAF0XCS4-F1
#
_cell.length_a   1.000
_cell.length_b   1.000
_cell.length_c   1.000
_cell.angle_alpha   90.00
_cell.angle_beta   90.00
_cell.angle_gamma   90.00
#
_symmetry.space_group_name_H-M   'P 1'
#
loop_
_entity.id
_entity.type
_entity.pdbx_description
1 polymer ?
#
loop_
_entity_poly.entity_id
_entity_poly.type
_entity_poly.pdbx_seq_one_letter_code
_entity_poly.pdbx_strand_id
1 'polypeptide(L)'
;MDAANRLSAIAAEMGQLQNEIQEHRRVLNFLLRSVRTMDPARKEARIRATRERIEGLEERLQALDERRAKRKTQSPVAERRSAFN
;
A
#
# COMPACT_ATOMS: atom_id res chain seq x y z
N MET A 1 12.33 -19.79 13.41
CA MET A 1 11.15 -19.08 12.86
C MET A 1 11.58 -18.29 11.64
N ASP A 2 11.19 -18.82 10.48
CA ASP A 2 11.77 -18.60 9.17
C ASP A 2 11.62 -17.20 8.56
N ALA A 3 12.61 -16.80 7.76
CA ALA A 3 12.54 -15.63 6.89
C ALA A 3 11.32 -15.68 5.94
N ALA A 4 10.88 -16.88 5.55
CA ALA A 4 9.67 -17.12 4.75
C ALA A 4 8.38 -16.67 5.47
N ASN A 5 8.26 -16.91 6.77
CA ASN A 5 7.09 -16.45 7.55
C ASN A 5 7.04 -14.93 7.65
N ARG A 6 8.20 -14.27 7.74
CA ARG A 6 8.28 -12.80 7.76
C ARG A 6 7.96 -12.18 6.41
N LEU A 7 8.40 -12.78 5.30
CA LEU A 7 8.04 -12.34 3.94
C LEU A 7 6.55 -12.52 3.65
N SER A 8 5.96 -13.62 4.13
CA SER A 8 4.52 -13.87 4.01
C SER A 8 3.70 -12.87 4.83
N ALA A 9 4.14 -12.52 6.04
CA ALA A 9 3.48 -11.49 6.85
C ALA A 9 3.48 -10.11 6.17
N ILE A 10 4.60 -9.70 5.56
CA ILE A 10 4.67 -8.44 4.79
C ILE A 10 3.71 -8.49 3.59
N ALA A 11 3.66 -9.61 2.87
CA ALA A 11 2.77 -9.74 1.72
C ALA A 11 1.29 -9.64 2.14
N ALA A 12 0.92 -10.22 3.28
CA ALA A 12 -0.43 -10.10 3.84
C ALA A 12 -0.75 -8.65 4.23
N GLU A 13 0.16 -7.95 4.91
CA GLU A 13 0.00 -6.55 5.28
C GLU A 13 -0.12 -5.64 4.05
N MET A 14 0.71 -5.85 3.02
CA MET A 14 0.60 -5.14 1.75
C MET A 14 -0.76 -5.37 1.07
N GLY A 15 -1.27 -6.61 1.09
CA GLY A 15 -2.59 -6.93 0.55
C GLY A 15 -3.73 -6.23 1.30
N GLN A 16 -3.63 -6.14 2.63
CA GLN A 16 -4.60 -5.40 3.45
C GLN A 16 -4.58 -3.90 3.13
N LEU A 17 -3.41 -3.28 3.04
CA LEU A 17 -3.30 -1.86 2.69
C LEU A 17 -3.83 -1.57 1.28
N GLN A 18 -3.57 -2.45 0.32
CA GLN A 18 -4.13 -2.32 -1.03
C GLN A 18 -5.67 -2.36 -1.02
N ASN A 19 -6.26 -3.25 -0.23
CA ASN A 19 -7.72 -3.32 -0.08
C ASN A 19 -8.28 -2.04 0.56
N GLU A 20 -7.66 -1.52 1.61
CA GLU A 20 -8.06 -0.28 2.29
C GLU A 20 -7.97 0.94 1.33
N ILE A 21 -6.89 1.04 0.55
CA ILE A 21 -6.73 2.06 -0.50
C ILE A 21 -7.84 1.96 -1.53
N GLN A 22 -8.16 0.75 -2.01
CA GLN A 22 -9.23 0.56 -2.99
C GLN A 22 -10.60 0.97 -2.43
N GLU A 23 -10.88 0.65 -1.18
CA GLU A 23 -12.12 1.06 -0.51
C GLU A 23 -12.21 2.58 -0.40
N HIS A 24 -11.16 3.25 0.06
CA HIS A 24 -11.12 4.71 0.12
C HIS A 24 -11.25 5.36 -1.26
N ARG A 25 -10.66 4.78 -2.31
CA ARG A 25 -10.85 5.24 -3.70
C ARG A 25 -12.30 5.10 -4.16
N ARG A 26 -13.01 4.03 -3.78
CA ARG A 26 -14.45 3.88 -4.07
C ARG A 26 -15.27 4.96 -3.37
N VAL A 27 -15.00 5.22 -2.10
CA VAL A 27 -15.65 6.30 -1.34
C VAL A 27 -15.38 7.67 -1.96
N LEU A 28 -14.13 7.95 -2.32
CA LEU A 28 -13.75 9.20 -2.98
C LEU A 28 -14.48 9.37 -4.32
N ASN A 29 -14.51 8.31 -5.15
CA ASN A 29 -15.23 8.34 -6.42
C ASN A 29 -16.74 8.59 -6.23
N PHE A 30 -17.34 7.98 -5.21
CA PHE A 30 -18.74 8.25 -4.86
C PHE A 30 -18.94 9.71 -4.45
N LEU A 31 -18.06 10.26 -3.60
CA LEU A 31 -18.13 11.66 -3.18
C LEU A 31 -17.99 12.60 -4.38
N LEU A 32 -17.02 12.37 -5.26
CA LEU A 32 -16.79 13.21 -6.44
C LEU A 32 -18.01 13.22 -7.38
N ARG A 33 -18.61 12.05 -7.61
CA ARG A 33 -19.77 11.89 -8.51
C ARG A 33 -21.11 12.24 -7.87
N SER A 34 -21.18 12.35 -6.55
CA SER A 34 -22.42 12.65 -5.85
C SER A 34 -22.89 14.09 -6.11
N VAL A 35 -24.09 14.22 -6.67
CA VAL A 35 -24.79 15.50 -6.91
C VAL A 35 -25.79 15.85 -5.80
N ARG A 36 -25.85 15.05 -4.72
CA ARG A 36 -26.78 15.26 -3.60
C ARG A 36 -26.50 16.59 -2.89
N THR A 37 -27.55 17.13 -2.26
CA THR A 37 -27.59 18.31 -1.38
C THR A 37 -26.80 18.11 -0.07
N MET A 38 -25.54 17.71 -0.16
CA MET A 38 -24.59 17.83 0.93
C MET A 38 -23.98 19.24 0.86
N ASP A 39 -23.78 19.85 2.02
CA ASP A 39 -23.07 21.12 2.12
C ASP A 39 -21.72 21.05 1.37
N PRO A 40 -21.43 21.99 0.45
CA PRO A 40 -20.21 21.98 -0.36
C PRO A 40 -18.93 21.97 0.47
N ALA A 41 -18.86 22.75 1.56
CA ALA A 41 -17.68 22.81 2.41
C ALA A 41 -17.45 21.47 3.12
N ARG A 42 -18.51 20.84 3.62
CA ARG A 42 -18.46 19.50 4.20
C ARG A 42 -18.07 18.44 3.18
N LYS A 43 -18.54 18.56 1.93
CA LYS A 43 -18.14 17.67 0.82
C LYS A 43 -16.65 17.75 0.56
N GLU A 44 -16.14 18.98 0.45
CA GLU A 44 -14.74 19.25 0.16
C GLU A 44 -13.83 18.79 1.30
N ALA A 45 -14.20 19.04 2.56
CA ALA A 45 -13.47 18.55 3.72
C ALA A 45 -13.36 17.01 3.72
N ARG A 46 -14.44 16.30 3.38
CA ARG A 46 -14.43 14.83 3.28
C ARG A 46 -13.56 14.34 2.12
N ILE A 47 -13.61 15.01 0.97
CA ILE A 47 -12.75 14.69 -0.18
C ILE A 47 -11.28 14.84 0.22
N ARG A 48 -10.91 15.95 0.87
CA ARG A 48 -9.55 16.22 1.33
C ARG A 48 -9.07 15.16 2.31
N ALA A 49 -9.84 14.91 3.37
CA ALA A 49 -9.50 13.88 4.36
C ALA A 49 -9.37 12.48 3.74
N THR A 50 -10.20 12.14 2.75
CA THR A 50 -10.12 10.85 2.06
C THR A 50 -8.85 10.76 1.20
N ARG A 51 -8.44 11.86 0.55
CA ARG A 51 -7.19 11.90 -0.23
C ARG A 51 -5.96 11.78 0.65
N GLU A 52 -5.89 12.55 1.73
CA GLU A 52 -4.80 12.48 2.72
C GLU A 52 -4.67 11.06 3.30
N ARG A 53 -5.82 10.40 3.54
CA ARG A 53 -5.83 9.00 4.01
C ARG A 53 -5.26 8.04 2.98
N ILE A 54 -5.63 8.19 1.70
CA ILE A 54 -5.10 7.36 0.60
C ILE A 54 -3.59 7.56 0.48
N GLU A 55 -3.12 8.80 0.48
CA GLU A 55 -1.70 9.15 0.38
C GLU A 55 -0.89 8.50 1.51
N GLY A 56 -1.32 8.66 2.77
CA GLY A 56 -0.64 8.01 3.90
C GLY A 56 -0.64 6.48 3.86
N LEU A 57 -1.65 5.86 3.23
CA LEU A 57 -1.65 4.40 3.02
C LEU A 57 -0.72 3.99 1.87
N GLU A 58 -0.63 4.79 0.80
CA GLU A 58 0.29 4.57 -0.32
C GLU A 58 1.76 4.69 0.13
N GLU A 59 2.08 5.69 0.97
CA GLU A 59 3.41 5.84 1.58
C GLU A 59 3.78 4.61 2.41
N ARG A 60 2.85 4.10 3.23
CA ARG A 60 3.07 2.87 4.02
C ARG A 60 3.29 1.66 3.13
N LEU A 61 2.52 1.54 2.04
CA LEU A 61 2.68 0.45 1.07
C LEU A 61 4.06 0.51 0.40
N GLN A 62 4.51 1.70 0.02
CA GLN A 62 5.83 1.91 -0.58
C GLN A 62 6.96 1.55 0.40
N ALA A 63 6.85 1.97 1.66
CA ALA A 63 7.83 1.62 2.70
C ALA A 63 7.93 0.10 2.92
N LEU A 64 6.81 -0.62 2.86
CA LEU A 64 6.80 -2.07 2.95
C LEU A 64 7.43 -2.74 1.73
N ASP A 65 7.19 -2.21 0.52
CA ASP A 65 7.77 -2.74 -0.71
C ASP A 65 9.29 -2.55 -0.75
N GLU A 66 9.79 -1.38 -0.35
CA GLU A 66 11.22 -1.15 -0.16
C GLU A 66 11.82 -2.12 0.86
N ARG A 67 11.14 -2.33 1.99
CA ARG A 67 11.59 -3.25 3.05
C ARG A 67 11.57 -4.71 2.57
N ARG A 68 10.70 -5.06 1.64
CA ARG A 68 10.67 -6.37 0.97
C ARG A 68 11.80 -6.50 -0.04
N ALA A 69 12.05 -5.46 -0.84
CA ALA A 69 13.12 -5.42 -1.83
C ALA A 69 14.51 -5.53 -1.19
N LYS A 70 14.78 -4.71 -0.16
CA LYS A 70 16.04 -4.75 0.63
C LYS A 70 16.33 -6.13 1.23
N ARG A 71 15.29 -6.89 1.58
CA ARG A 71 15.43 -8.27 2.11
C ARG A 71 15.67 -9.32 1.04
N LYS A 72 15.17 -9.13 -0.18
CA LYS A 72 15.50 -10.02 -1.31
C LYS A 72 16.97 -9.86 -1.70
N THR A 73 17.50 -8.64 -1.70
CA THR A 73 18.89 -8.35 -2.08
C THR A 73 19.91 -8.80 -1.03
N GLN A 74 19.53 -8.92 0.25
CA GLN A 74 20.38 -9.45 1.32
C GLN A 74 20.40 -10.99 1.44
N SER A 75 19.68 -11.74 0.60
CA SER A 75 19.71 -13.21 0.63
C SER A 75 20.89 -13.74 -0.22
N PRO A 76 21.94 -14.34 0.37
CA PRO A 76 23.21 -14.61 -0.31
C PRO A 76 23.20 -15.93 -1.12
N VAL A 77 22.09 -16.28 -1.77
CA VAL A 77 21.94 -17.58 -2.44
C VAL A 77 22.10 -17.48 -3.97
N ALA A 78 22.02 -16.28 -4.55
CA ALA A 78 22.10 -16.10 -6.01
C ALA A 78 23.54 -16.01 -6.56
N GLU A 79 24.55 -15.72 -5.73
CA GLU A 79 25.90 -15.38 -6.20
C GLU A 79 26.91 -16.55 -6.17
N ARG A 80 26.46 -17.79 -5.86
CA ARG A 80 27.37 -18.97 -5.85
C ARG A 80 27.35 -19.79 -7.14
N ARG A 81 26.58 -19.41 -8.15
CA ARG A 81 26.46 -20.15 -9.42
C ARG A 81 27.33 -19.64 -10.57
N SER A 82 28.06 -18.53 -10.38
CA SER A 82 28.87 -17.93 -11.45
C SER A 82 30.39 -18.02 -11.22
N ALA A 83 30.84 -18.85 -10.27
CA ALA A 83 32.27 -19.07 -9.99
C ALA A 83 32.79 -20.46 -10.46
N PHE A 84 32.01 -21.17 -11.28
CA PHE A 84 32.43 -22.41 -11.93
C PHE A 84 32.05 -22.33 -13.41
N ASN A 85 32.95 -21.76 -14.21
CA ASN A 85 33.20 -22.09 -15.61
C ASN A 85 34.53 -21.47 -16.03
#